data_AF-A0A1E3X4G9-F1
#
_entry.id   AF-A0A1E3X4G9-F1
#
_cell.length_a   1.000
_cell.length_b   1.000
_cell.length_c   1.000
_cell.angle_alpha   90.00
_cell.angle_beta   90.00
_cell.angle_gamma   90.00
#
_symmetry.space_group_name_H-M   'P 1'
#
loop_
_entity.id
_entity.type
_entity.pdbx_description
1 polymer ?
#
loop_
_entity_poly.entity_id
_entity_poly.type
_entity_poly.pdbx_seq_one_letter_code
_entity_poly.pdbx_strand_id
1 'polypeptide(L)'
;MTYEKGHIRRDLEKVKPGEFAIMGIVVTAMIAVAIAAMLEQDNTEIDPQKDVYLFLHGRTDMQEKAETALVAYGFQKEKIIKATSENVGRVGDYAAMLWRPPRPDHIKIQKIAGVKEVEHEKIFGLWKGVSKKDIDTISLE
;
A
#
# COMPACT_ATOMS: atom_id res chain seq x y z
N MET A 1 12.28 23.98 -67.85
CA MET A 1 12.19 24.07 -66.37
C MET A 1 12.06 22.64 -65.87
N THR A 2 13.06 22.22 -65.10
CA THR A 2 13.41 20.84 -64.80
C THR A 2 12.55 20.25 -63.68
N TYR A 3 12.00 19.06 -63.91
CA TYR A 3 11.29 18.27 -62.91
C TYR A 3 12.33 17.47 -62.12
N GLU A 4 12.65 17.91 -60.90
CA GLU A 4 13.61 17.24 -60.03
C GLU A 4 12.96 16.00 -59.40
N LYS A 5 13.35 14.82 -59.87
CA LYS A 5 12.88 13.53 -59.36
C LYS A 5 13.69 13.19 -58.10
N GLY A 6 13.20 13.61 -56.94
CA GLY A 6 13.76 13.30 -55.63
C GLY A 6 13.92 11.79 -55.43
N HIS A 7 15.15 11.32 -55.48
CA HIS A 7 15.53 9.93 -55.32
C HIS A 7 15.61 9.61 -53.82
N ILE A 8 14.46 9.32 -53.19
CA ILE A 8 14.46 8.74 -51.84
C ILE A 8 14.89 7.28 -51.97
N ARG A 9 16.20 7.05 -52.00
CA ARG A 9 16.77 5.74 -51.74
C ARG A 9 16.45 5.43 -50.28
N ARG A 10 15.65 4.39 -50.09
CA ARG A 10 15.37 3.80 -48.78
C ARG A 10 16.70 3.23 -48.28
N ASP A 11 17.33 3.90 -47.32
CA ASP A 11 18.38 3.31 -46.49
C ASP A 11 17.76 2.31 -45.50
N LEU A 12 17.04 1.31 -46.03
CA LEU A 12 16.57 0.13 -45.31
C LEU A 12 17.45 -1.09 -45.62
N GLU A 13 18.63 -0.87 -46.18
CA GLU A 13 19.65 -1.91 -46.33
C GLU A 13 20.68 -1.79 -45.21
N LYS A 14 20.38 -2.44 -44.08
CA LYS A 14 21.30 -3.12 -43.14
C LYS A 14 20.64 -3.30 -41.77
N VAL A 15 19.44 -3.86 -41.73
CA VAL A 15 19.00 -4.52 -40.51
C VAL A 15 18.96 -6.01 -40.80
N LYS A 16 19.95 -6.74 -40.26
CA LYS A 16 20.06 -8.19 -40.45
C LYS A 16 18.79 -8.83 -39.88
N PRO A 17 18.27 -9.93 -40.46
CA PRO A 17 17.06 -10.59 -39.96
C PRO A 17 17.16 -11.00 -38.48
N GLY A 18 18.38 -11.21 -37.95
CA GLY A 18 18.63 -11.42 -36.52
C GLY A 18 18.48 -10.17 -35.63
N GLU A 19 18.66 -8.96 -36.16
CA GLU A 19 18.51 -7.71 -35.39
C GLU A 19 17.04 -7.38 -35.13
N PHE A 20 16.11 -7.73 -36.03
CA PHE A 20 14.66 -7.66 -35.76
C PHE A 20 14.22 -8.68 -34.72
N ALA A 21 14.78 -9.90 -34.75
CA ALA A 21 14.50 -10.91 -33.74
C ALA A 21 15.02 -10.48 -32.36
N ILE A 22 16.26 -9.99 -32.28
CA ILE A 22 16.87 -9.52 -31.02
C ILE A 22 16.13 -8.29 -30.49
N MET A 23 15.82 -7.31 -31.34
CA MET A 23 15.08 -6.11 -30.95
C MET A 23 13.64 -6.43 -30.54
N GLY A 24 12.97 -7.35 -31.23
CA GLY A 24 11.66 -7.87 -30.84
C GLY A 24 11.68 -8.58 -29.49
N ILE A 25 12.73 -9.38 -29.22
CA ILE A 25 12.95 -10.02 -27.92
C ILE A 25 13.15 -8.97 -26.82
N VAL A 26 13.97 -7.94 -27.06
CA VAL A 26 14.23 -6.86 -26.10
C VAL A 26 12.97 -6.05 -25.81
N VAL A 27 12.19 -5.69 -26.83
CA VAL A 27 10.92 -4.96 -26.66
C VAL A 27 9.90 -5.82 -25.89
N THR A 28 9.81 -7.11 -26.21
CA THR A 28 8.89 -8.01 -25.51
C THR A 28 9.31 -8.21 -24.05
N ALA A 29 10.61 -8.32 -23.77
CA ALA A 29 11.14 -8.40 -22.41
C ALA A 29 10.89 -7.10 -21.62
N MET A 30 11.09 -5.93 -22.23
CA MET A 30 10.79 -4.63 -21.61
C MET A 30 9.31 -4.47 -21.30
N ILE A 31 8.42 -4.90 -22.20
CA ILE A 31 6.97 -4.91 -21.97
C ILE A 31 6.61 -5.88 -20.84
N ALA A 32 7.20 -7.09 -20.82
CA ALA A 32 6.97 -8.04 -19.74
C ALA A 32 7.46 -7.52 -18.38
N VAL A 33 8.60 -6.83 -18.33
CA VAL A 33 9.13 -6.17 -17.13
C VAL A 33 8.24 -5.00 -16.71
N ALA A 34 7.77 -4.18 -17.65
CA ALA A 34 6.85 -3.09 -17.37
C ALA A 34 5.51 -3.62 -16.84
N ILE A 35 4.96 -4.68 -17.45
CA ILE A 35 3.75 -5.35 -16.98
C ILE A 35 3.96 -5.97 -15.60
N ALA A 36 5.09 -6.64 -15.33
CA ALA A 36 5.39 -7.18 -14.00
C ALA A 36 5.48 -6.08 -12.93
N ALA A 37 6.16 -4.96 -13.23
CA ALA A 37 6.21 -3.80 -12.34
C ALA A 37 4.84 -3.10 -12.19
N MET A 38 3.97 -3.18 -13.21
CA MET A 38 2.59 -2.70 -13.14
C MET A 38 1.66 -3.68 -12.43
N LEU A 39 1.99 -4.99 -12.37
CA LEU A 39 1.27 -6.03 -11.62
C LEU A 39 1.74 -6.11 -10.16
N GLU A 40 2.86 -5.51 -9.80
CA GLU A 40 3.19 -5.07 -8.43
C GLU A 40 2.32 -3.88 -8.00
N GLN A 41 1.05 -3.86 -8.41
CA GLN A 41 0.05 -3.11 -7.67
C GLN A 41 0.00 -3.74 -6.27
N ASP A 42 0.07 -2.91 -5.23
CA ASP A 42 -0.26 -3.25 -3.85
C ASP A 42 -1.58 -4.05 -3.89
N ASN A 43 -1.49 -5.38 -3.94
CA ASN A 43 -2.60 -6.20 -3.53
C ASN A 43 -2.71 -5.87 -2.04
N THR A 44 -3.71 -5.05 -1.68
CA THR A 44 -4.09 -4.66 -0.32
C THR A 44 -4.63 -5.86 0.45
N GLU A 45 -4.02 -7.03 0.24
CA GLU A 45 -4.26 -8.24 0.98
C GLU A 45 -3.56 -8.06 2.33
N ILE A 46 -4.36 -7.92 3.37
CA ILE A 46 -3.88 -7.89 4.73
C ILE A 46 -3.27 -9.25 5.10
N ASP A 47 -2.22 -9.22 5.91
CA ASP A 47 -1.65 -10.42 6.50
C ASP A 47 -2.41 -10.71 7.82
N PRO A 48 -3.25 -11.76 7.87
CA PRO A 48 -4.09 -12.02 9.03
C PRO A 48 -3.30 -12.47 10.26
N GLN A 49 -2.01 -12.79 10.12
CA GLN A 49 -1.13 -13.20 11.23
C GLN A 49 -0.50 -12.00 11.96
N LYS A 50 -0.60 -10.80 11.39
CA LYS A 50 -0.06 -9.57 11.98
C LYS A 50 -1.01 -8.99 13.01
N ASP A 51 -0.40 -8.32 13.97
CA ASP A 51 -1.15 -7.66 15.04
C ASP A 51 -1.79 -6.37 14.50
N VAL A 52 -2.98 -6.05 15.01
CA VAL A 52 -3.76 -4.85 14.68
C VAL A 52 -3.97 -4.04 15.95
N TYR A 53 -3.47 -2.82 15.96
CA TYR A 53 -3.60 -1.91 17.10
C TYR A 53 -4.82 -1.00 16.90
N LEU A 54 -5.88 -1.24 17.68
CA LEU A 54 -7.16 -0.54 17.61
C LEU A 54 -7.16 0.73 18.47
N PHE A 55 -7.32 1.89 17.83
CA PHE A 55 -7.47 3.20 18.48
C PHE A 55 -8.94 3.59 18.57
N LEU A 56 -9.44 3.71 19.79
CA LEU A 56 -10.84 4.02 20.06
C LEU A 56 -11.14 5.52 20.17
N HIS A 57 -10.13 6.37 20.35
CA HIS A 57 -10.29 7.82 20.55
C HIS A 57 -11.38 8.21 21.57
N GLY A 58 -11.46 7.47 22.68
CA GLY A 58 -12.44 7.68 23.75
C GLY A 58 -13.81 7.00 23.55
N ARG A 59 -14.05 6.36 22.40
CA ARG A 59 -15.29 5.65 22.09
C ARG A 59 -15.23 4.18 22.47
N THR A 60 -15.07 3.89 23.76
CA THR A 60 -15.07 2.51 24.28
C THR A 60 -16.39 1.81 24.01
N ASP A 61 -17.50 2.56 23.91
CA ASP A 61 -18.82 2.07 23.50
C ASP A 61 -18.83 1.45 22.10
N MET A 62 -17.88 1.79 21.23
CA MET A 62 -17.78 1.28 19.86
C MET A 62 -16.80 0.12 19.70
N GLN A 63 -16.15 -0.34 20.78
CA GLN A 63 -15.09 -1.35 20.70
C GLN A 63 -15.58 -2.64 20.03
N GLU A 64 -16.71 -3.20 20.47
CA GLU A 64 -17.24 -4.46 19.91
C GLU A 64 -17.64 -4.32 18.43
N LYS A 65 -18.25 -3.19 18.05
CA LYS A 65 -18.58 -2.89 16.64
C LYS A 65 -17.32 -2.84 15.78
N ALA A 66 -16.26 -2.19 16.29
CA ALA A 66 -15.00 -2.07 15.58
C ALA A 66 -14.27 -3.41 15.44
N GLU A 67 -14.21 -4.20 16.51
CA GLU A 67 -13.62 -5.55 16.48
C GLU A 67 -14.36 -6.46 15.49
N THR A 68 -15.70 -6.42 15.49
CA THR A 68 -16.51 -7.19 14.54
C THR A 68 -16.24 -6.79 13.10
N ALA A 69 -16.14 -5.48 12.83
CA ALA A 69 -15.82 -4.97 11.50
C ALA A 69 -14.41 -5.38 11.04
N LEU A 70 -13.42 -5.37 11.94
CA LEU A 70 -12.06 -5.80 11.63
C LEU A 70 -11.96 -7.31 11.36
N VAL A 71 -12.73 -8.13 12.08
CA VAL A 71 -12.82 -9.57 11.83
C VAL A 71 -13.48 -9.84 10.47
N ALA A 72 -14.58 -9.14 10.17
CA ALA A 72 -15.26 -9.25 8.87
C ALA A 72 -14.36 -8.81 7.71
N TYR A 73 -13.46 -7.86 7.95
CA TYR A 73 -12.45 -7.41 6.99
C TYR A 73 -11.32 -8.43 6.77
N GLY A 74 -11.09 -9.36 7.71
CA GLY A 74 -10.17 -10.48 7.55
C GLY A 74 -9.09 -10.60 8.64
N PHE A 75 -9.08 -9.75 9.66
CA PHE A 75 -8.17 -9.90 10.79
C PHE A 75 -8.62 -11.00 11.75
N GLN A 76 -7.66 -11.69 12.37
CA GLN A 76 -7.97 -12.63 13.45
C GLN A 76 -8.33 -11.87 14.72
N LYS A 77 -9.36 -12.34 15.44
CA LYS A 77 -9.84 -11.68 16.65
C LYS A 77 -8.74 -11.59 17.72
N GLU A 78 -7.93 -12.63 17.83
CA GLU A 78 -6.83 -12.75 18.78
C GLU A 78 -5.66 -11.79 18.46
N LYS A 79 -5.64 -11.24 17.24
CA LYS A 79 -4.63 -10.30 16.76
C LYS A 79 -5.06 -8.84 16.91
N ILE A 80 -6.31 -8.59 17.30
CA ILE A 80 -6.80 -7.24 17.56
C ILE A 80 -6.44 -6.84 18.99
N ILE A 81 -5.54 -5.88 19.11
CA ILE A 81 -4.99 -5.39 20.36
C ILE A 81 -5.45 -3.94 20.55
N LYS A 82 -5.99 -3.61 21.72
CA LYS A 82 -6.28 -2.22 22.05
C LYS A 82 -4.98 -1.42 22.11
N ALA A 83 -4.88 -0.35 21.34
CA ALA A 83 -3.70 0.49 21.31
C ALA A 83 -3.47 1.21 22.65
N THR A 84 -2.22 1.22 23.13
CA THR A 84 -1.78 1.97 24.32
C THR A 84 -0.65 2.93 23.93
N SER A 85 -0.32 3.90 24.77
CA SER A 85 0.77 4.86 24.53
C SER A 85 2.17 4.24 24.61
N GLU A 86 2.28 3.01 25.12
CA GLU A 86 3.55 2.34 25.45
C GLU A 86 3.85 1.14 24.54
N ASN A 87 2.81 0.45 24.06
CA ASN A 87 2.99 -0.73 23.21
C ASN A 87 2.71 -0.35 21.75
N VAL A 88 3.77 -0.01 21.04
CA VAL A 88 3.74 0.23 19.60
C VAL A 88 4.08 -1.05 18.84
N GLY A 89 3.34 -1.29 17.77
CA GLY A 89 3.59 -2.44 16.88
C GLY A 89 4.92 -2.37 16.15
N ARG A 90 5.18 -3.40 15.36
CA ARG A 90 6.38 -3.55 14.53
C ARG A 90 6.11 -3.17 13.09
N VAL A 91 7.17 -3.02 12.30
CA VAL A 91 7.04 -2.84 10.86
C VAL A 91 6.27 -4.02 10.25
N GLY A 92 5.24 -3.70 9.48
CA GLY A 92 4.33 -4.67 8.87
C GLY A 92 3.05 -4.96 9.67
N ASP A 93 3.00 -4.60 10.96
CA ASP A 93 1.76 -4.64 11.74
C ASP A 93 0.82 -3.50 11.31
N TYR A 94 -0.41 -3.51 11.82
CA TYR A 94 -1.46 -2.59 11.40
C TYR A 94 -1.93 -1.69 12.53
N ALA A 95 -2.35 -0.47 12.18
CA ALA A 95 -3.11 0.42 13.04
C ALA A 95 -4.52 0.57 12.47
N ALA A 96 -5.53 0.36 13.31
CA ALA A 96 -6.94 0.53 12.98
C ALA A 96 -7.49 1.68 13.84
N MET A 97 -7.86 2.80 13.23
CA MET A 97 -8.27 3.99 13.97
C MET A 97 -9.74 4.33 13.73
N LEU A 98 -10.53 4.43 14.80
CA LEU A 98 -11.86 5.03 14.71
C LEU A 98 -11.72 6.49 14.27
N TRP A 99 -12.11 6.80 13.04
CA TRP A 99 -11.80 8.07 12.40
C TRP A 99 -13.03 8.96 12.23
N ARG A 100 -12.78 10.27 12.19
CA ARG A 100 -13.73 11.38 12.44
C ARG A 100 -14.16 11.54 13.92
N PRO A 101 -13.24 11.65 14.89
CA PRO A 101 -13.60 12.04 16.26
C PRO A 101 -14.35 13.39 16.30
N PRO A 102 -15.32 13.60 17.20
CA PRO A 102 -15.73 12.69 18.28
C PRO A 102 -16.78 11.64 17.86
N ARG A 103 -17.33 11.73 16.65
CA ARG A 103 -18.36 10.83 16.12
C ARG A 103 -17.78 10.02 14.94
N PRO A 104 -16.95 9.01 15.21
CA PRO A 104 -16.37 8.22 14.16
C PRO A 104 -17.43 7.42 13.41
N ASP A 105 -17.30 7.40 12.09
CA ASP A 105 -18.19 6.71 11.16
C ASP A 105 -17.46 5.68 10.30
N HIS A 106 -16.14 5.57 10.43
CA HIS A 106 -15.34 4.57 9.76
C HIS A 106 -14.06 4.23 10.56
N ILE A 107 -13.44 3.12 10.19
CA ILE A 107 -12.10 2.72 10.65
C ILE A 107 -11.10 3.00 9.55
N LYS A 108 -10.05 3.77 9.85
CA LYS A 108 -8.90 3.93 8.97
C LYS A 108 -7.90 2.80 9.21
N ILE A 109 -7.54 2.06 8.16
CA ILE A 109 -6.55 0.97 8.23
C ILE A 109 -5.22 1.49 7.68
N GLN A 110 -4.17 1.37 8.50
CA GLN A 110 -2.82 1.79 8.12
C GLN A 110 -1.81 0.69 8.42
N LYS A 111 -0.85 0.49 7.53
CA LYS A 111 0.29 -0.41 7.76
C LYS A 111 1.43 0.37 8.40
N ILE A 112 2.05 -0.18 9.45
CA ILE A 112 3.24 0.39 10.07
C ILE A 112 4.42 0.21 9.12
N ALA A 113 4.94 1.33 8.62
CA ALA A 113 6.05 1.38 7.67
C ALA A 113 7.41 1.55 8.35
N GLY A 114 7.43 1.98 9.61
CA GLY A 114 8.67 2.29 10.32
C GLY A 114 8.40 2.62 11.78
N VAL A 115 9.34 2.22 12.64
CA VAL A 115 9.30 2.47 14.09
C VAL A 115 10.66 3.04 14.49
N LYS A 116 10.64 4.22 15.11
CA LYS A 116 11.81 4.89 15.67
C LYS A 116 11.66 4.99 17.18
N GLU A 117 12.75 4.77 17.88
CA GLU A 117 12.80 5.05 19.32
C GLU A 117 12.72 6.56 19.53
N VAL A 118 11.78 6.97 20.38
CA VAL A 118 11.51 8.37 20.70
C VAL A 118 11.18 8.46 22.19
N GLU A 119 11.41 9.63 22.77
CA GLU A 119 10.91 9.92 24.12
C GLU A 119 9.38 9.85 24.17
N HIS A 120 8.86 9.38 25.30
CA HIS A 120 7.43 9.25 25.51
C HIS A 120 6.76 10.62 25.59
N GLU A 121 5.89 10.93 24.63
CA GLU A 121 5.18 12.20 24.58
C GLU A 121 3.80 12.11 25.26
N LYS A 122 3.35 13.20 25.89
CA LYS A 122 2.08 13.24 26.65
C LYS A 122 0.82 12.91 25.83
N ILE A 123 0.80 13.24 24.53
CA ILE A 123 -0.41 13.12 23.69
C ILE A 123 -0.34 11.84 22.84
N PHE A 124 0.79 11.60 22.18
CA PHE A 124 0.94 10.49 21.23
C PHE A 124 1.69 9.30 21.82
N GLY A 125 2.29 9.41 23.01
CA GLY A 125 3.15 8.37 23.57
C GLY A 125 4.29 8.02 22.62
N LEU A 126 4.59 6.72 22.51
CA LEU A 126 5.59 6.20 21.57
C LEU A 126 5.09 6.18 20.11
N TRP A 127 3.79 6.39 19.85
CA TRP A 127 3.26 6.39 18.47
C TRP A 127 3.76 7.55 17.62
N LYS A 128 4.36 8.59 18.24
CA LYS A 128 5.09 9.66 17.55
C LYS A 128 6.24 9.12 16.70
N GLY A 129 6.89 8.04 17.15
CA GLY A 129 7.97 7.37 16.44
C GLY A 129 7.51 6.45 15.32
N VAL A 130 6.20 6.27 15.11
CA VAL A 130 5.63 5.27 14.21
C VAL A 130 5.10 5.90 12.93
N SER A 131 5.81 5.68 11.83
CA SER A 131 5.35 6.04 10.49
C SER A 131 4.37 4.99 9.96
N LYS A 132 3.25 5.44 9.39
CA LYS A 132 2.15 4.60 8.92
C LYS A 132 1.78 4.98 7.48
N LYS A 133 1.42 3.98 6.67
CA LYS A 133 0.89 4.15 5.31
C LYS A 133 -0.59 3.79 5.32
N ASP A 134 -1.45 4.67 4.83
CA ASP A 134 -2.87 4.34 4.64
C ASP A 134 -2.99 3.24 3.60
N ILE A 135 -3.80 2.22 3.91
CA ILE A 135 -4.05 1.11 2.98
C ILE A 135 -5.52 0.91 2.67
N ASP A 136 -6.43 1.20 3.62
CA ASP A 136 -7.87 1.05 3.38
C ASP A 136 -8.74 1.76 4.44
N THR A 137 -10.07 1.66 4.29
CA THR A 137 -11.08 2.18 5.21
C THR A 137 -12.28 1.24 5.30
N ILE A 138 -12.78 1.01 6.52
CA ILE A 138 -13.98 0.20 6.78
C ILE A 138 -15.11 1.12 7.25
N SER A 139 -16.24 1.14 6.55
CA SER A 139 -17.43 1.89 7.00
C SER A 139 -18.01 1.28 8.29
N LEU A 140 -18.45 2.13 9.21
CA LEU A 140 -19.17 1.74 10.43
C LEU A 140 -20.64 2.18 10.39
N GLU A 141 -21.19 2.49 9.23
CA GLU A 141 -22.64 2.71 9.07
C GLU A 141 -23.42 1.39 9.21
#